data_AF-A0A946AQC5-F1
#
_entry.id   AF-A0A946AQC5-F1
#
_cell.length_a   1.000
_cell.length_b   1.000
_cell.length_c   1.000
_cell.angle_alpha   90.00
_cell.angle_beta   90.00
_cell.angle_gamma   90.00
#
_symmetry.space_group_name_H-M   'P 1'
#
loop_
_entity.id
_entity.type
_entity.pdbx_description
1 polymer ?
#
loop_
_entity_poly.entity_id
_entity_poly.type
_entity_poly.pdbx_seq_one_letter_code
_entity_poly.pdbx_strand_id
1 'polypeptide(L)'
;KQRKAANAAIECINCGVCYAACDVVRWNDDYLGPAALNRAWSLVNDVRHNRKQDTIAAAMGAGGCGNCHSQGNCMTACPIGLSPTRSIAGLKQMSLMSLMGKRDA
;
A
#
# COMPACT_ATOMS: atom_id res chain seq x y z
N LYS A 1 2.24 21.69 0.08
CA LYS A 1 2.60 21.01 -1.19
C LYS A 1 1.56 19.93 -1.48
N GLN A 2 0.93 19.93 -2.66
CA GLN A 2 -0.23 19.09 -3.02
C GLN A 2 0.01 17.56 -2.97
N ARG A 3 1.27 17.09 -2.94
CA ARG A 3 1.65 15.67 -2.99
C ARG A 3 2.28 15.15 -1.68
N LYS A 4 1.98 15.77 -0.53
CA LYS A 4 2.62 15.42 0.76
C LYS A 4 2.43 13.94 1.13
N ALA A 5 1.23 13.40 0.94
CA ALA A 5 0.93 11.99 1.20
C ALA A 5 1.71 11.07 0.23
N ALA A 6 1.60 11.27 -1.09
CA ALA A 6 2.33 10.47 -2.07
C ALA A 6 3.86 10.45 -1.81
N ASN A 7 4.43 11.60 -1.47
CA ASN A 7 5.86 11.75 -1.19
C ASN A 7 6.35 10.94 0.02
N ALA A 8 5.47 10.54 0.94
CA ALA A 8 5.86 9.74 2.10
C ALA A 8 6.24 8.28 1.75
N ALA A 9 5.99 7.85 0.51
CA ALA A 9 6.20 6.47 0.06
C ALA A 9 6.78 6.35 -1.36
N ILE A 10 6.92 7.46 -2.10
CA ILE A 10 7.28 7.44 -3.53
C ILE A 10 8.73 7.04 -3.81
N GLU A 11 9.64 7.23 -2.85
CA GLU A 11 11.08 6.98 -2.99
C GLU A 11 11.45 5.48 -2.95
N CYS A 12 10.48 4.58 -3.05
CA CYS A 12 10.72 3.14 -3.07
C CYS A 12 11.64 2.78 -4.25
N ILE A 13 12.76 2.12 -3.96
CA ILE A 13 13.78 1.71 -4.94
C ILE A 13 13.57 0.28 -5.48
N ASN A 14 12.40 -0.33 -5.22
CA ASN A 14 12.05 -1.67 -5.68
C ASN A 14 13.06 -2.79 -5.30
N CYS A 15 13.77 -2.65 -4.18
CA CYS A 15 14.80 -3.62 -3.75
C CYS A 15 14.27 -4.98 -3.29
N GLY A 16 12.96 -5.15 -3.04
CA GLY A 16 12.36 -6.42 -2.62
C GLY A 16 12.59 -6.83 -1.15
N VAL A 17 13.43 -6.12 -0.38
CA VAL A 17 13.73 -6.48 1.03
C VAL A 17 12.46 -6.57 1.89
N CYS A 18 11.54 -5.62 1.72
CA CYS A 18 10.26 -5.64 2.42
C CYS A 18 9.40 -6.87 2.09
N TYR A 19 9.51 -7.40 0.87
CA TYR A 19 8.81 -8.60 0.41
C TYR A 19 9.38 -9.84 1.11
N ALA A 20 10.72 -9.98 1.09
CA ALA A 20 11.42 -11.08 1.77
C ALA A 20 11.21 -11.09 3.30
N ALA A 21 11.05 -9.92 3.92
CA ALA A 21 10.82 -9.80 5.36
C ALA A 21 9.37 -10.11 5.81
N CYS A 22 8.43 -10.28 4.89
CA CYS A 22 7.01 -10.39 5.21
C CYS A 22 6.55 -11.85 5.32
N ASP A 23 6.06 -12.27 6.49
CA ASP A 23 5.57 -13.65 6.65
C ASP A 23 4.32 -13.92 5.80
N VAL A 24 3.43 -12.93 5.61
CA VAL A 24 2.23 -13.11 4.79
C VAL A 24 2.59 -13.46 3.34
N VAL A 25 3.64 -12.82 2.80
CA VAL A 25 4.18 -13.15 1.48
C VAL A 25 4.66 -14.60 1.43
N ARG A 26 5.29 -15.10 2.50
CA ARG A 26 5.77 -16.49 2.59
C ARG A 26 4.64 -17.53 2.63
N TRP A 27 3.49 -17.17 3.19
CA TRP A 27 2.37 -18.11 3.41
C TRP A 27 1.24 -17.99 2.38
N ASN A 28 1.20 -16.90 1.61
CA ASN A 28 0.13 -16.63 0.66
C ASN A 28 0.72 -16.11 -0.67
N ASP A 29 0.80 -17.00 -1.66
CA ASP A 29 1.35 -16.71 -2.99
C ASP A 29 0.53 -15.65 -3.75
N ASP A 30 -0.76 -15.49 -3.42
CA ASP A 30 -1.63 -14.48 -4.04
C ASP A 30 -1.38 -13.09 -3.46
N TYR A 31 -0.73 -12.96 -2.29
CA TYR A 31 -0.54 -11.68 -1.65
C TYR A 31 0.40 -10.77 -2.46
N LEU A 32 -0.12 -9.61 -2.89
CA LEU A 32 0.61 -8.62 -3.70
C LEU A 32 1.91 -8.14 -3.03
N GLY A 33 1.97 -8.20 -1.70
CA GLY A 33 3.14 -7.84 -0.94
C GLY A 33 3.31 -6.34 -0.66
N PRO A 34 4.22 -5.99 0.27
CA PRO A 34 4.34 -4.63 0.79
C PRO A 34 4.84 -3.62 -0.26
N ALA A 35 5.74 -3.99 -1.16
CA ALA A 35 6.26 -3.08 -2.17
C ALA A 35 5.18 -2.62 -3.17
N ALA A 36 4.39 -3.57 -3.69
CA ALA A 36 3.32 -3.29 -4.64
C ALA A 36 2.22 -2.43 -4.00
N LEU A 37 1.81 -2.77 -2.78
CA LEU A 37 0.80 -2.01 -2.04
C LEU A 37 1.31 -0.61 -1.62
N ASN A 38 2.60 -0.46 -1.28
CA ASN A 38 3.21 0.85 -1.06
C ASN A 38 3.10 1.73 -2.32
N ARG A 39 3.37 1.14 -3.50
CA ARG A 39 3.24 1.86 -4.78
C ARG A 39 1.79 2.23 -5.09
N ALA A 40 0.85 1.32 -4.88
CA ALA A 40 -0.58 1.60 -5.05
C ALA A 40 -1.02 2.77 -4.15
N TRP A 41 -0.59 2.80 -2.89
CA TRP A 41 -0.87 3.90 -1.98
C TRP A 41 -0.27 5.23 -2.46
N SER A 42 0.98 5.24 -2.94
CA SER A 42 1.58 6.46 -3.51
C SER A 42 0.81 6.98 -4.71
N LEU A 43 0.31 6.10 -5.59
CA LEU A 43 -0.47 6.47 -6.77
C LEU A 43 -1.82 7.09 -6.39
N VAL A 44 -2.58 6.44 -5.51
CA VAL A 44 -3.91 6.97 -5.11
C VAL A 44 -3.83 8.31 -4.38
N ASN A 45 -2.70 8.58 -3.72
CA ASN A 45 -2.40 9.85 -3.05
C ASN A 45 -1.76 10.90 -3.97
N ASP A 46 -1.45 10.58 -5.23
CA ASP A 46 -0.95 11.55 -6.20
C ASP A 46 -2.13 12.29 -6.85
N VAL A 47 -2.11 13.62 -6.82
CA VAL A 47 -3.15 14.47 -7.43
C VAL A 47 -3.25 14.29 -8.95
N ARG A 48 -2.19 13.78 -9.59
CA ARG A 48 -2.14 13.54 -11.04
C ARG A 48 -2.74 12.18 -11.43
N HIS A 49 -2.97 11.29 -10.47
CA HIS A 49 -3.52 9.96 -10.74
C HIS A 49 -5.03 10.04 -10.91
N ASN A 50 -5.51 9.76 -12.12
CA ASN A 50 -6.93 9.84 -12.48
C ASN A 50 -7.71 8.54 -12.21
N ARG A 51 -7.04 7.38 -12.19
CA ARG A 51 -7.66 6.05 -11.99
C ARG A 51 -7.57 5.55 -10.55
N LYS A 52 -7.90 6.43 -9.59
CA LYS A 52 -7.78 6.11 -8.14
C LYS A 52 -8.65 4.94 -7.72
N GLN A 53 -9.91 4.93 -8.14
CA GLN A 53 -10.87 3.88 -7.75
C GLN A 53 -10.46 2.51 -8.29
N ASP A 54 -10.07 2.41 -9.56
CA ASP A 54 -9.54 1.18 -10.14
C ASP A 54 -8.32 0.65 -9.36
N THR A 55 -7.46 1.56 -8.91
CA THR A 55 -6.27 1.19 -8.12
C THR A 55 -6.64 0.72 -6.72
N ILE A 56 -7.60 1.37 -6.07
CA ILE A 56 -8.12 0.94 -4.76
C ILE A 56 -8.79 -0.44 -4.88
N ALA A 57 -9.63 -0.64 -5.90
CA ALA A 57 -10.29 -1.91 -6.15
C ALA A 57 -9.27 -3.04 -6.40
N ALA A 58 -8.25 -2.82 -7.22
CA ALA A 58 -7.17 -3.77 -7.43
C ALA A 58 -6.38 -4.05 -6.14
N ALA A 59 -6.10 -2.99 -5.34
CA ALA A 59 -5.43 -3.13 -4.06
C ALA A 59 -6.27 -3.83 -2.99
N MET A 60 -7.60 -3.90 -3.14
CA MET A 60 -8.53 -4.58 -2.22
C MET A 60 -8.87 -6.02 -2.68
N GLY A 61 -8.35 -6.49 -3.82
CA GLY A 61 -8.63 -7.84 -4.34
C GLY A 61 -8.23 -8.98 -3.38
N ALA A 62 -8.46 -10.23 -3.79
CA ALA A 62 -8.21 -11.42 -2.95
C ALA A 62 -6.79 -11.47 -2.35
N GLY A 63 -5.78 -11.07 -3.12
CA GLY A 63 -4.38 -10.91 -2.70
C GLY A 63 -4.00 -9.52 -2.17
N GLY A 64 -4.97 -8.67 -1.90
CA GLY A 64 -4.80 -7.24 -1.64
C GLY A 64 -4.42 -6.87 -0.22
N CYS A 65 -4.54 -5.58 0.10
CA CYS A 65 -4.19 -4.98 1.37
C CYS A 65 -4.91 -5.62 2.57
N GLY A 66 -6.07 -6.24 2.37
CA GLY A 66 -6.83 -6.95 3.40
C GLY A 66 -6.02 -8.04 4.13
N ASN A 67 -5.11 -8.72 3.41
CA ASN A 67 -4.29 -9.81 3.95
C ASN A 67 -3.15 -9.35 4.88
N CYS A 68 -2.84 -8.05 4.92
CA CYS A 68 -1.78 -7.58 5.79
C CYS A 68 -2.22 -7.60 7.27
N HIS A 69 -1.47 -8.26 8.14
CA HIS A 69 -1.75 -8.28 9.59
C HIS A 69 -0.91 -7.29 10.40
N SER A 70 -0.35 -6.25 9.75
CA SER A 70 0.36 -5.14 10.41
C SER A 70 1.54 -5.55 11.30
N GLN A 71 2.23 -6.65 10.99
CA GLN A 71 3.38 -7.16 11.76
C GLN A 71 4.57 -6.17 11.80
N GLY A 72 4.77 -5.38 10.74
CA GLY A 72 5.78 -4.32 10.71
C GLY A 72 7.18 -4.72 10.20
N ASN A 73 7.48 -6.00 9.97
CA ASN A 73 8.80 -6.43 9.49
C ASN A 73 9.27 -5.68 8.22
N CYS A 74 8.33 -5.39 7.30
CA CYS A 74 8.60 -4.66 6.06
C CYS A 74 9.08 -3.22 6.25
N MET A 75 8.61 -2.51 7.29
CA MET A 75 9.09 -1.16 7.59
C MET A 75 10.42 -1.19 8.35
N THR A 76 10.61 -2.17 9.23
CA THR A 76 11.86 -2.35 9.97
C THR A 76 13.02 -2.69 9.04
N ALA A 77 12.78 -3.52 8.03
CA ALA A 77 13.81 -3.96 7.09
C ALA A 77 14.07 -2.97 5.93
N CYS A 78 13.29 -1.89 5.78
CA CYS A 78 13.41 -1.02 4.61
C CYS A 78 14.74 -0.22 4.65
N PRO A 79 15.63 -0.37 3.66
CA PRO A 79 16.96 0.26 3.70
C PRO A 79 16.93 1.79 3.56
N ILE A 80 15.81 2.34 3.12
CA ILE A 80 15.59 3.79 2.94
C ILE A 80 14.52 4.34 3.90
N GLY A 81 14.13 3.58 4.91
CA GLY A 81 13.26 4.04 5.99
C GLY A 81 11.80 4.32 5.60
N LEU A 82 11.30 3.74 4.51
CA LEU A 82 9.88 3.83 4.18
C LEU A 82 9.04 2.94 5.09
N SER A 83 7.75 3.28 5.21
CA SER A 83 6.78 2.48 5.97
C SER A 83 5.69 1.90 5.06
N PRO A 84 5.94 0.75 4.39
CA PRO A 84 4.91 0.03 3.66
C PRO A 84 3.70 -0.31 4.53
N THR A 85 3.91 -0.62 5.82
CA THR A 85 2.83 -0.86 6.80
C THR A 85 1.85 0.31 6.87
N ARG A 86 2.35 1.56 6.93
CA ARG A 86 1.50 2.76 6.94
C ARG A 86 0.72 2.92 5.64
N SER A 87 1.39 2.69 4.50
CA SER A 87 0.75 2.76 3.19
C SER A 87 -0.36 1.72 3.03
N ILE A 88 -0.13 0.49 3.48
CA ILE A 88 -1.13 -0.58 3.45
C ILE A 88 -2.32 -0.26 4.37
N ALA A 89 -2.08 0.28 5.57
CA ALA A 89 -3.15 0.73 6.45
C ALA A 89 -4.00 1.84 5.80
N GLY A 90 -3.37 2.79 5.12
CA GLY A 90 -4.08 3.81 4.35
C GLY A 90 -4.91 3.24 3.21
N LEU A 91 -4.41 2.21 2.50
CA LEU A 91 -5.21 1.50 1.47
C LEU A 91 -6.42 0.79 2.07
N LYS A 92 -6.29 0.16 3.24
CA LYS A 92 -7.43 -0.44 3.94
C LYS A 92 -8.49 0.60 4.29
N GLN A 93 -8.07 1.76 4.81
CA GLN A 93 -8.98 2.85 5.12
C GLN A 93 -9.69 3.37 3.86
N MET A 94 -8.96 3.67 2.79
CA MET A 94 -9.54 4.14 1.53
C MET A 94 -10.50 3.10 0.91
N SER A 95 -10.16 1.82 1.02
CA SER A 95 -11.02 0.72 0.57
C SER A 95 -12.33 0.67 1.35
N LEU A 96 -12.25 0.78 2.69
CA LEU A 96 -13.43 0.85 3.54
C LEU A 96 -14.31 2.07 3.21
N MET A 97 -13.70 3.23 3.01
CA MET A 97 -14.43 4.46 2.67
C MET A 97 -15.12 4.36 1.31
N SER A 98 -14.46 3.74 0.33
CA SER A 98 -15.04 3.44 -0.99
C SER A 98 -16.27 2.53 -0.87
N LEU A 99 -16.21 1.49 -0.03
CA LEU A 99 -17.34 0.59 0.24
C LEU A 99 -18.50 1.27 0.98
N MET A 100 -18.20 2.19 1.90
CA MET A 100 -19.22 2.90 2.70
C MET A 100 -19.94 4.00 1.91
N GLY A 101 -19.63 4.20 0.63
CA GLY A 101 -20.20 5.29 -0.18
C GLY A 101 -19.81 6.70 0.30
N LYS A 102 -18.95 6.78 1.32
CA LYS A 102 -18.29 8.02 1.77
C LYS A 102 -17.18 8.31 0.77
N ARG A 103 -17.62 8.87 -0.36
CA ARG A 103 -16.76 9.52 -1.34
C ARG A 103 -16.18 10.75 -0.66
N ASP A 104 -14.91 10.68 -0.29
CA ASP A 104 -14.22 11.83 0.29
C ASP A 104 -14.31 13.03 -0.63
N ALA A 105 -14.63 14.18 -0.02
CA ALA A 105 -14.57 15.52 -0.58
C ALA A 105 -13.13 15.92 -0.95
#